data_AF-A0AAP0CQ57-F1
#
_entry.id   AF-A0AAP0CQ57-F1
#
_cell.length_a   1.000
_cell.length_b   1.000
_cell.length_c   1.000
_cell.angle_alpha   90.00
_cell.angle_beta   90.00
_cell.angle_gamma   90.00
#
_symmetry.space_group_name_H-M   'P 1'
#
loop_
_entity.id
_entity.type
_entity.pdbx_description
1 polymer ?
#
loop_
_entity_poly.entity_id
_entity_poly.type
_entity_poly.pdbx_seq_one_letter_code
_entity_poly.pdbx_strand_id
1 'polypeptide(L)'
;MSFILLSRVSLHACITILITFHIVCDTSWAEKIAFDVSGPLPKYPKGGKFGKGPIDLGGLEVYEAFYFKKIWSSESGGPKGLGASFYEPTAIPIPGFHVLGHYCKPNSVDKITPVLTAKDTTGNPRMGSLKRPIDYTLIWHMKDQNSTHLEGVYIWLPIAPFGYRAVGHIVTTSPERPSLDRVRCVRWEYTDLTDVDEWLWGGPNMVHVYTTKPRHGALSVPVGTFTAETSLKKYDLSCLKMFRGDPYAAMPNSIQIKKMIKTYGPWVYFHPDEQYFPSSVLWFFYNGASLHQNDQNLGFVLNNGDNLPTTGGPDDAYLDLPYDQNDKERVMKGFLHDAVSYIHVKPALGGIYTDVVIWLYYPFNGGGKLQLGPFTIDLGVIGEHVSDWEHITLRIDNFHGALRAVYLSQHAKGKWLRPREFELMNGTRPVVYAALYGHAHYATPTYHLHTAGNLDSLDIRTLYDEFEKMNSSSKSHIVRGDKYLGFGVRDDAEKSNKVMDIASSYEVVSIDYKSLAMQPWLNYIGRWGPKILYDFTKEILKIADKLPENVKEVAIKILNKLPPELLGEEGPTGPKMRENWFGDERV
;
A
#
# COMPACT_ATOMS: atom_id res chain seq x y z
N MET A 1 -68.17 -28.37 -36.40
CA MET A 1 -68.69 -29.67 -35.92
C MET A 1 -67.49 -30.55 -35.63
N SER A 2 -67.12 -30.99 -34.44
CA SER A 2 -67.65 -31.00 -33.06
C SER A 2 -66.40 -31.27 -32.17
N PHE A 3 -66.10 -30.48 -31.12
CA PHE A 3 -66.32 -30.80 -29.68
C PHE A 3 -65.58 -32.10 -29.21
N ILE A 4 -64.81 -32.24 -28.11
CA ILE A 4 -64.77 -31.67 -26.74
C ILE A 4 -63.49 -32.11 -25.97
N LEU A 5 -62.95 -31.16 -25.17
CA LEU A 5 -62.31 -31.16 -23.83
C LEU A 5 -61.24 -32.19 -23.31
N LEU A 6 -60.24 -31.56 -22.65
CA LEU A 6 -59.60 -31.81 -21.33
C LEU A 6 -58.74 -33.09 -21.12
N SER A 7 -57.62 -33.10 -20.40
CA SER A 7 -57.18 -32.29 -19.24
C SER A 7 -55.65 -32.34 -18.98
N ARG A 8 -55.11 -31.16 -18.60
CA ARG A 8 -54.08 -30.83 -17.59
C ARG A 8 -52.73 -31.58 -17.45
N VAL A 9 -51.66 -30.77 -17.70
CA VAL A 9 -50.49 -30.44 -16.83
C VAL A 9 -49.59 -31.58 -16.32
N SER A 10 -48.32 -31.60 -16.78
CA SER A 10 -47.15 -31.22 -15.95
C SER A 10 -45.84 -31.30 -16.75
N LEU A 11 -44.97 -30.32 -16.52
CA LEU A 11 -43.59 -30.17 -17.03
C LEU A 11 -42.70 -31.38 -16.70
N HIS A 12 -41.90 -31.84 -17.67
CA HIS A 12 -40.42 -31.80 -17.64
C HIS A 12 -39.80 -32.64 -18.79
N ALA A 13 -38.73 -32.08 -19.37
CA ALA A 13 -37.65 -32.74 -20.12
C ALA A 13 -37.95 -33.36 -21.51
N CYS A 14 -37.73 -32.56 -22.57
CA CYS A 14 -37.41 -33.09 -23.90
C CYS A 14 -35.90 -33.02 -24.15
N ILE A 15 -35.31 -34.21 -24.19
CA ILE A 15 -33.98 -34.56 -24.67
C ILE A 15 -33.85 -34.17 -26.14
N THR A 16 -32.77 -33.45 -26.50
CA THR A 16 -32.33 -33.31 -27.90
C THR A 16 -30.94 -33.92 -28.04
N ILE A 17 -30.86 -34.85 -28.99
CA ILE A 17 -29.71 -35.65 -29.43
C ILE A 17 -28.67 -34.76 -30.12
N LEU A 18 -27.37 -34.94 -29.81
CA LEU A 18 -26.26 -34.49 -30.67
C LEU A 18 -25.03 -35.41 -30.52
N ILE A 19 -24.94 -36.33 -31.47
CA ILE A 19 -23.77 -36.83 -32.21
C ILE A 19 -22.39 -36.71 -31.53
N THR A 20 -21.80 -37.86 -31.24
CA THR A 20 -20.44 -38.12 -30.78
C THR A 20 -19.39 -37.79 -31.86
N PHE A 21 -18.57 -36.77 -31.62
CA PHE A 21 -17.20 -36.68 -32.14
C PHE A 21 -16.23 -36.96 -30.97
N HIS A 22 -15.44 -38.03 -31.09
CA HIS A 22 -14.32 -38.28 -30.19
C HIS A 22 -13.20 -37.27 -30.47
N ILE A 23 -13.20 -36.18 -29.71
CA ILE A 23 -11.98 -35.46 -29.37
C ILE A 23 -11.52 -36.05 -28.04
N VAL A 24 -10.35 -36.68 -28.04
CA VAL A 24 -9.63 -37.00 -26.81
C VAL A 24 -9.26 -35.66 -26.18
N CYS A 25 -10.10 -35.17 -25.26
CA CYS A 25 -9.77 -34.07 -24.40
C CYS A 25 -8.69 -34.55 -23.43
N ASP A 26 -7.47 -34.09 -23.65
CA ASP A 26 -6.43 -34.07 -22.63
C ASP A 26 -6.87 -33.09 -21.53
N THR A 27 -7.57 -33.60 -20.52
CA THR A 27 -8.04 -32.84 -19.36
C THR A 27 -6.92 -32.67 -18.35
N SER A 28 -5.93 -31.83 -18.68
CA SER A 28 -5.16 -31.15 -17.63
C SER A 28 -5.93 -29.88 -17.24
N TRP A 29 -6.62 -29.92 -16.10
CA TRP A 29 -7.21 -28.74 -15.49
C TRP A 29 -6.10 -27.84 -14.96
N ALA A 30 -5.41 -27.16 -15.86
CA ALA A 30 -4.46 -26.11 -15.51
C ALA A 30 -5.28 -24.94 -14.95
N GLU A 31 -5.22 -24.74 -13.63
CA GLU A 31 -5.83 -23.60 -12.96
C GLU A 31 -5.29 -22.30 -13.59
N LYS A 32 -6.15 -21.63 -14.37
CA LYS A 32 -5.88 -20.32 -14.97
C LYS A 32 -6.43 -19.26 -14.04
N ILE A 33 -5.53 -18.50 -13.43
CA ILE A 33 -5.92 -17.39 -12.56
C ILE A 33 -5.73 -16.09 -13.34
N ALA A 34 -6.75 -15.23 -13.32
CA ALA A 34 -6.72 -13.91 -13.93
C ALA A 34 -6.49 -12.85 -12.83
N PHE A 35 -5.76 -11.79 -13.18
CA PHE A 35 -5.64 -10.63 -12.34
C PHE A 35 -7.01 -9.94 -12.19
N ASP A 36 -7.29 -9.49 -10.97
CA ASP A 36 -8.51 -8.79 -10.60
C ASP A 36 -8.51 -7.38 -11.21
N VAL A 37 -9.07 -7.26 -12.42
CA VAL A 37 -9.31 -5.97 -13.05
C VAL A 37 -10.66 -5.47 -12.52
N SER A 38 -10.62 -4.80 -11.37
CA SER A 38 -11.83 -4.24 -10.76
C SER A 38 -12.48 -3.21 -11.70
N GLY A 39 -13.72 -3.50 -12.12
CA GLY A 39 -14.63 -2.59 -12.81
C GLY A 39 -14.27 -2.21 -14.26
N PRO A 40 -15.19 -1.55 -14.97
CA PRO A 40 -14.90 -1.02 -16.31
C PRO A 40 -13.79 0.04 -16.23
N LEU A 41 -12.75 -0.12 -17.05
CA LEU A 41 -11.64 0.82 -17.12
C LEU A 41 -12.14 2.24 -17.47
N PRO A 42 -11.69 3.28 -16.77
CA PRO A 42 -12.08 4.64 -17.07
C PRO A 42 -11.55 5.08 -18.43
N LYS A 43 -12.37 5.84 -19.15
CA LYS A 43 -11.95 6.50 -20.39
C LYS A 43 -11.32 7.85 -20.06
N TYR A 44 -10.05 8.01 -20.41
CA TYR A 44 -9.32 9.26 -20.24
C TYR A 44 -9.38 10.15 -21.50
N PRO A 45 -9.34 11.48 -21.33
CA PRO A 45 -9.13 12.41 -22.43
C PRO A 45 -7.84 12.09 -23.21
N LYS A 46 -7.84 12.39 -24.51
CA LYS A 46 -6.68 12.17 -25.38
C LYS A 46 -5.51 13.08 -24.98
N GLY A 47 -4.30 12.54 -25.03
CA GLY A 47 -3.04 13.26 -24.85
C GLY A 47 -1.94 12.33 -24.32
N GLY A 48 -0.68 12.56 -24.71
CA GLY A 48 0.47 11.76 -24.25
C GLY A 48 0.40 10.27 -24.62
N LYS A 49 1.15 9.42 -23.89
CA LYS A 49 1.11 7.94 -24.02
C LYS A 49 0.39 7.23 -22.86
N PHE A 50 -0.01 7.95 -21.81
CA PHE A 50 -0.79 7.40 -20.70
C PHE A 50 -2.04 6.65 -21.16
N GLY A 51 -2.28 5.47 -20.60
CA GLY A 51 -3.49 4.67 -20.83
C GLY A 51 -3.58 4.06 -22.24
N LYS A 52 -2.47 3.99 -23.00
CA LYS A 52 -2.45 3.46 -24.38
C LYS A 52 -1.98 2.01 -24.50
N GLY A 53 -1.83 1.31 -23.37
CA GLY A 53 -1.30 -0.05 -23.31
C GLY A 53 0.22 -0.03 -23.11
N PRO A 54 1.02 -0.63 -24.01
CA PRO A 54 2.47 -0.75 -23.83
C PRO A 54 3.20 0.56 -23.54
N ILE A 55 4.21 0.47 -22.67
CA ILE A 55 5.09 1.59 -22.29
C ILE A 55 6.49 1.31 -22.85
N ASP A 56 7.07 2.26 -23.58
CA ASP A 56 8.40 2.12 -24.18
C ASP A 56 9.49 2.63 -23.23
N LEU A 57 10.46 1.77 -22.92
CA LEU A 57 11.66 2.08 -22.12
C LEU A 57 12.87 2.52 -22.96
N GLY A 58 12.63 2.87 -24.23
CA GLY A 58 13.63 3.42 -25.15
C GLY A 58 14.16 2.42 -26.17
N GLY A 59 13.27 1.59 -26.74
CA GLY A 59 13.62 0.44 -27.57
C GLY A 59 13.21 -0.92 -26.95
N LEU A 60 12.56 -0.88 -25.80
CA LEU A 60 12.03 -2.03 -25.08
C LEU A 60 10.63 -1.68 -24.59
N GLU A 61 9.60 -2.13 -25.31
CA GLU A 61 8.23 -1.96 -24.85
C GLU A 61 7.90 -2.99 -23.78
N VAL A 62 7.30 -2.56 -22.68
CA VAL A 62 6.81 -3.42 -21.59
C VAL A 62 5.29 -3.42 -21.52
N TYR A 63 4.73 -4.54 -21.06
CA TYR A 63 3.30 -4.70 -20.86
C TYR A 63 3.01 -5.74 -19.76
N GLU A 64 1.97 -5.51 -18.98
CA GLU A 64 1.59 -6.40 -17.87
C GLU A 64 0.94 -7.69 -18.37
N ALA A 65 1.44 -8.83 -17.88
CA ALA A 65 0.76 -10.12 -17.99
C ALA A 65 -0.22 -10.29 -16.83
N PHE A 66 -1.46 -10.63 -17.18
CA PHE A 66 -2.56 -10.79 -16.22
C PHE A 66 -3.05 -12.24 -16.08
N TYR A 67 -2.56 -13.16 -16.91
CA TYR A 67 -3.05 -14.54 -16.97
C TYR A 67 -1.92 -15.52 -16.73
N PHE A 68 -2.15 -16.38 -15.75
CA PHE A 68 -1.13 -17.25 -15.20
C PHE A 68 -1.63 -18.69 -15.20
N LYS A 69 -0.75 -19.61 -15.61
CA LYS A 69 -0.93 -21.05 -15.46
C LYS A 69 -0.16 -21.51 -14.23
N LYS A 70 -0.85 -22.13 -13.27
CA LYS A 70 -0.17 -22.75 -12.12
C LYS A 70 0.73 -23.88 -12.60
N ILE A 71 1.98 -23.89 -12.12
CA ILE A 71 2.97 -24.94 -12.41
C ILE A 71 3.05 -25.91 -11.24
N TRP A 72 3.20 -25.38 -10.03
CA TRP A 72 3.43 -26.17 -8.82
C TRP A 72 3.06 -25.38 -7.56
N SER A 73 2.75 -26.07 -6.47
CA SER A 73 2.56 -25.45 -5.15
C SER A 73 3.09 -26.33 -4.02
N SER A 74 3.68 -25.71 -3.01
CA SER A 74 3.94 -26.32 -1.70
C SER A 74 2.82 -25.98 -0.73
N GLU A 75 2.46 -26.88 0.17
CA GLU A 75 1.54 -26.61 1.28
C GLU A 75 2.26 -26.29 2.60
N SER A 76 3.60 -26.23 2.57
CA SER A 76 4.43 -25.99 3.75
C SER A 76 5.56 -24.98 3.51
N GLY A 77 6.06 -24.39 4.60
CA GLY A 77 7.10 -23.35 4.55
C GLY A 77 6.54 -21.96 4.22
N GLY A 78 7.43 -20.95 4.14
CA GLY A 78 7.04 -19.57 3.86
C GLY A 78 6.20 -18.88 4.95
N PRO A 79 5.67 -17.68 4.67
CA PRO A 79 4.85 -16.90 5.60
C PRO A 79 3.60 -17.66 6.07
N LYS A 80 3.39 -17.69 7.40
CA LYS A 80 2.32 -18.46 8.08
C LYS A 80 2.41 -19.98 7.90
N GLY A 81 3.49 -20.50 7.30
CA GLY A 81 3.68 -21.94 7.09
C GLY A 81 2.75 -22.57 6.06
N LEU A 82 2.04 -21.78 5.25
CA LEU A 82 1.04 -22.28 4.28
C LEU A 82 1.63 -22.62 2.89
N GLY A 83 2.94 -22.48 2.73
CA GLY A 83 3.65 -22.70 1.48
C GLY A 83 3.46 -21.60 0.44
N ALA A 84 3.78 -21.91 -0.81
CA ALA A 84 3.75 -20.98 -1.93
C ALA A 84 3.41 -21.67 -3.25
N SER A 85 2.96 -20.89 -4.22
CA SER A 85 2.57 -21.36 -5.55
C SER A 85 3.35 -20.63 -6.64
N PHE A 86 3.75 -21.37 -7.67
CA PHE A 86 4.54 -20.89 -8.81
C PHE A 86 3.74 -20.95 -10.10
N TYR A 87 3.90 -19.94 -10.95
CA TYR A 87 3.07 -19.75 -12.12
C TYR A 87 3.86 -19.28 -13.35
N GLU A 88 3.42 -19.73 -14.53
CA GLU A 88 3.89 -19.26 -15.83
C GLU A 88 2.90 -18.23 -16.42
N PRO A 89 3.36 -17.06 -16.88
CA PRO A 89 2.53 -16.15 -17.67
C PRO A 89 2.21 -16.77 -19.04
N THR A 90 0.92 -16.87 -19.43
CA THR A 90 0.53 -17.65 -20.63
C THR A 90 -0.33 -16.93 -21.66
N ALA A 91 -1.13 -15.92 -21.29
CA ALA A 91 -1.97 -15.19 -22.23
C ALA A 91 -1.56 -13.71 -22.31
N ILE A 92 -0.51 -13.44 -23.08
CA ILE A 92 -0.09 -12.07 -23.37
C ILE A 92 -0.98 -11.55 -24.51
N PRO A 93 -1.80 -10.50 -24.30
CA PRO A 93 -2.83 -10.12 -25.26
C PRO A 93 -2.28 -9.45 -26.53
N ILE A 94 -0.99 -9.09 -26.56
CA ILE A 94 -0.37 -8.35 -27.65
C ILE A 94 0.73 -9.20 -28.31
N PRO A 95 0.66 -9.46 -29.62
CA PRO A 95 1.69 -10.21 -30.34
C PRO A 95 3.08 -9.58 -30.25
N GLY A 96 4.10 -10.43 -30.12
CA GLY A 96 5.51 -10.03 -30.09
C GLY A 96 6.06 -9.72 -28.70
N PHE A 97 5.23 -9.77 -27.66
CA PHE A 97 5.69 -9.71 -26.27
C PHE A 97 6.16 -11.09 -25.80
N HIS A 98 7.23 -11.09 -25.01
CA HIS A 98 7.88 -12.27 -24.48
C HIS A 98 7.92 -12.25 -22.95
N VAL A 99 7.84 -13.45 -22.36
CA VAL A 99 7.98 -13.64 -20.91
C VAL A 99 9.42 -13.35 -20.48
N LEU A 100 9.57 -12.65 -19.36
CA LEU A 100 10.86 -12.29 -18.77
C LEU A 100 11.23 -13.17 -17.56
N GLY A 101 10.23 -13.80 -16.93
CA GLY A 101 10.38 -14.74 -15.84
C GLY A 101 9.03 -15.21 -15.32
N HIS A 102 9.05 -16.13 -14.36
CA HIS A 102 7.87 -16.72 -13.73
C HIS A 102 7.47 -15.96 -12.46
N TYR A 103 6.24 -16.20 -12.02
CA TYR A 103 5.66 -15.60 -10.84
C TYR A 103 5.62 -16.58 -9.67
N CYS A 104 5.79 -16.07 -8.45
CA CYS A 104 5.62 -16.83 -7.21
C CYS A 104 4.88 -15.98 -6.18
N LYS A 105 4.01 -16.61 -5.39
CA LYS A 105 3.36 -15.97 -4.23
C LYS A 105 3.23 -16.94 -3.06
N PRO A 106 3.19 -16.45 -1.80
CA PRO A 106 2.78 -17.25 -0.66
C PRO A 106 1.33 -17.70 -0.83
N ASN A 107 0.98 -18.89 -0.35
CA ASN A 107 -0.41 -19.35 -0.37
C ASN A 107 -1.27 -18.64 0.68
N SER A 108 -0.65 -18.07 1.71
CA SER A 108 -1.30 -17.17 2.67
C SER A 108 -1.83 -15.88 2.06
N VAL A 109 -1.52 -15.65 0.78
CA VAL A 109 -1.82 -14.45 0.03
C VAL A 109 -2.66 -14.85 -1.20
N ASP A 110 -3.94 -14.52 -1.22
CA ASP A 110 -4.82 -14.73 -2.40
C ASP A 110 -4.45 -13.82 -3.59
N LYS A 111 -3.51 -12.91 -3.37
CA LYS A 111 -3.14 -11.81 -4.25
C LYS A 111 -2.15 -12.27 -5.32
N ILE A 112 -2.54 -12.24 -6.60
CA ILE A 112 -1.60 -12.25 -7.74
C ILE A 112 -1.22 -10.81 -8.08
N THR A 113 0.05 -10.55 -8.37
CA THR A 113 0.58 -9.29 -8.93
C THR A 113 0.98 -9.49 -10.40
N PRO A 114 0.86 -8.47 -11.27
CA PRO A 114 1.26 -8.62 -12.66
C PRO A 114 2.77 -8.82 -12.77
N VAL A 115 3.18 -9.54 -13.81
CA VAL A 115 4.59 -9.66 -14.23
C VAL A 115 4.74 -8.93 -15.55
N LEU A 116 5.82 -8.17 -15.72
CA LEU A 116 6.10 -7.51 -16.98
C LEU A 116 6.58 -8.51 -18.03
N THR A 117 6.02 -8.34 -19.21
CA THR A 117 6.48 -8.93 -20.47
C THR A 117 7.09 -7.83 -21.31
N ALA A 118 7.96 -8.19 -22.26
CA ALA A 118 8.59 -7.19 -23.09
C ALA A 118 8.68 -7.55 -24.57
N LYS A 119 8.77 -6.52 -25.40
CA LYS A 119 8.91 -6.59 -26.85
C LYS A 119 10.07 -5.71 -27.28
N ASP A 120 10.89 -6.24 -28.18
CA ASP A 120 11.96 -5.49 -28.81
C ASP A 120 11.42 -4.58 -29.92
N THR A 121 11.69 -3.28 -29.81
CA THR A 121 11.30 -2.26 -30.79
C THR A 121 12.49 -1.56 -31.44
N THR A 122 13.72 -2.02 -31.18
CA THR A 122 14.95 -1.43 -31.74
C THR A 122 15.11 -1.67 -33.24
N GLY A 123 14.42 -2.68 -33.79
CA GLY A 123 14.59 -3.12 -35.18
C GLY A 123 15.96 -3.75 -35.49
N ASN A 124 16.80 -4.01 -34.47
CA ASN A 124 18.15 -4.54 -34.66
C ASN A 124 18.20 -6.05 -34.38
N PRO A 125 18.31 -6.91 -35.40
CA PRO A 125 18.31 -8.37 -35.20
C PRO A 125 19.57 -8.90 -34.50
N ARG A 126 20.67 -8.14 -34.45
CA ARG A 126 21.94 -8.56 -33.84
C ARG A 126 22.12 -8.02 -32.42
N MET A 127 21.68 -6.79 -32.16
CA MET A 127 21.87 -6.06 -30.91
C MET A 127 20.54 -5.53 -30.34
N GLY A 128 19.47 -6.27 -30.60
CA GLY A 128 18.13 -6.00 -30.10
C GLY A 128 18.06 -5.91 -28.58
N SER A 129 17.02 -5.28 -28.04
CA SER A 129 16.84 -5.16 -26.59
C SER A 129 16.56 -6.49 -25.91
N LEU A 130 16.12 -7.52 -26.65
CA LEU A 130 15.85 -8.86 -26.14
C LEU A 130 16.63 -9.95 -26.89
N LYS A 131 17.08 -10.98 -26.16
CA LYS A 131 17.64 -12.22 -26.74
C LYS A 131 17.21 -13.45 -25.99
N ARG A 132 17.25 -14.60 -26.66
CA ARG A 132 17.11 -15.90 -26.00
C ARG A 132 18.30 -16.14 -25.06
N PRO A 133 18.09 -16.82 -23.92
CA PRO A 133 19.20 -17.38 -23.17
C PRO A 133 19.99 -18.36 -24.02
N ILE A 134 21.25 -18.60 -23.65
CA ILE A 134 22.11 -19.59 -24.31
C ILE A 134 22.02 -20.98 -23.67
N ASP A 135 21.66 -21.04 -22.39
CA ASP A 135 21.41 -22.26 -21.62
C ASP A 135 20.69 -21.89 -20.30
N TYR A 136 20.52 -22.83 -19.39
CA TYR A 136 19.96 -22.65 -18.06
C TYR A 136 20.86 -23.27 -16.99
N THR A 137 20.99 -22.58 -15.86
CA THR A 137 21.57 -23.15 -14.63
C THR A 137 20.45 -23.67 -13.74
N LEU A 138 20.51 -24.93 -13.32
CA LEU A 138 19.59 -25.45 -12.31
C LEU A 138 19.95 -24.87 -10.94
N ILE A 139 19.04 -24.11 -10.33
CA ILE A 139 19.25 -23.46 -9.03
C ILE A 139 18.86 -24.38 -7.90
N TRP A 140 17.67 -24.98 -8.02
CA TRP A 140 17.11 -25.83 -7.00
C TRP A 140 16.12 -26.80 -7.63
N HIS A 141 15.97 -27.96 -7.01
CA HIS A 141 14.92 -28.90 -7.36
C HIS A 141 14.46 -29.70 -6.16
N MET A 142 13.24 -30.21 -6.26
CA MET A 142 12.70 -31.21 -5.35
C MET A 142 12.00 -32.29 -6.17
N LYS A 143 12.29 -33.55 -5.84
CA LYS A 143 11.60 -34.71 -6.41
C LYS A 143 10.57 -35.18 -5.39
N ASP A 144 9.33 -35.36 -5.82
CA ASP A 144 8.36 -36.09 -5.01
C ASP A 144 8.79 -37.56 -4.92
N GLN A 145 8.81 -38.12 -3.71
CA GLN A 145 9.20 -39.51 -3.46
C GLN A 145 8.01 -40.48 -3.52
N ASN A 146 6.76 -39.98 -3.51
CA ASN A 146 5.55 -40.80 -3.33
C ASN A 146 4.62 -40.89 -4.54
N SER A 147 4.87 -40.20 -5.65
CA SER A 147 4.04 -40.28 -6.85
C SER A 147 4.69 -41.08 -7.98
N THR A 148 3.90 -41.96 -8.62
CA THR A 148 4.27 -42.72 -9.83
C THR A 148 4.28 -41.85 -11.09
N HIS A 149 3.86 -40.59 -10.98
CA HIS A 149 3.96 -39.56 -12.00
C HIS A 149 5.13 -38.63 -11.64
N LEU A 150 5.97 -38.28 -12.61
CA LEU A 150 7.21 -37.49 -12.48
C LEU A 150 6.96 -36.02 -12.04
N GLU A 151 6.30 -35.77 -10.92
CA GLU A 151 6.00 -34.41 -10.44
C GLU A 151 7.11 -33.89 -9.51
N GLY A 152 8.27 -33.59 -10.10
CA GLY A 152 9.29 -32.76 -9.45
C GLY A 152 9.04 -31.28 -9.69
N VAL A 153 9.72 -30.42 -8.94
CA VAL A 153 9.78 -28.98 -9.22
C VAL A 153 11.24 -28.57 -9.42
N TYR A 154 11.51 -27.79 -10.46
CA TYR A 154 12.85 -27.38 -10.85
C TYR A 154 12.87 -25.88 -11.11
N ILE A 155 13.73 -25.15 -10.41
CA ILE A 155 13.92 -23.70 -10.56
C ILE A 155 15.20 -23.48 -11.35
N TRP A 156 15.08 -22.76 -12.47
CA TRP A 156 16.17 -22.51 -13.39
C TRP A 156 16.45 -21.01 -13.52
N LEU A 157 17.73 -20.67 -13.61
CA LEU A 157 18.21 -19.34 -13.97
C LEU A 157 18.65 -19.33 -15.44
N PRO A 158 18.08 -18.46 -16.30
CA PRO A 158 18.53 -18.31 -17.67
C PRO A 158 19.99 -17.82 -17.72
N ILE A 159 20.84 -18.48 -18.51
CA ILE A 159 22.19 -17.99 -18.80
C ILE A 159 22.09 -16.98 -19.92
N ALA A 160 22.28 -15.71 -19.60
CA ALA A 160 22.19 -14.62 -20.57
C ALA A 160 23.39 -14.62 -21.53
N PRO A 161 23.19 -14.33 -22.83
CA PRO A 161 24.32 -14.10 -23.75
C PRO A 161 25.13 -12.86 -23.34
N PHE A 162 26.36 -12.75 -23.85
CA PHE A 162 27.21 -11.59 -23.59
C PHE A 162 26.49 -10.27 -23.92
N GLY A 163 26.53 -9.32 -22.98
CA GLY A 163 25.82 -8.04 -23.07
C GLY A 163 24.33 -8.08 -22.68
N TYR A 164 23.85 -9.19 -22.12
CA TYR A 164 22.48 -9.31 -21.63
C TYR A 164 22.47 -9.74 -20.16
N ARG A 165 21.30 -9.64 -19.53
CA ARG A 165 21.04 -10.04 -18.15
C ARG A 165 19.73 -10.84 -18.09
N ALA A 166 19.69 -11.80 -17.17
CA ALA A 166 18.45 -12.43 -16.78
C ALA A 166 17.74 -11.52 -15.77
N VAL A 167 16.43 -11.39 -15.90
CA VAL A 167 15.61 -10.53 -15.04
C VAL A 167 14.56 -11.33 -14.26
N GLY A 168 14.57 -12.67 -14.39
CA GLY A 168 13.67 -13.57 -13.67
C GLY A 168 14.06 -15.03 -13.81
N HIS A 169 13.61 -15.84 -12.86
CA HIS A 169 13.73 -17.31 -12.88
C HIS A 169 12.59 -17.95 -13.68
N ILE A 170 12.76 -19.21 -14.07
CA ILE A 170 11.68 -20.05 -14.59
C ILE A 170 11.53 -21.33 -13.78
N VAL A 171 10.34 -21.90 -13.79
CA VAL A 171 9.99 -23.12 -13.05
C VAL A 171 9.41 -24.15 -13.99
N THR A 172 9.84 -25.40 -13.86
CA THR A 172 9.32 -26.55 -14.62
C THR A 172 9.01 -27.73 -13.72
N THR A 173 8.21 -28.66 -14.25
CA THR A 173 7.92 -29.94 -13.60
C THR A 173 8.80 -31.10 -14.10
N SER A 174 9.62 -30.85 -15.12
CA SER A 174 10.57 -31.82 -15.69
C SER A 174 12.02 -31.45 -15.34
N PRO A 175 12.90 -32.45 -15.07
CA PRO A 175 14.35 -32.25 -14.91
C PRO A 175 15.06 -31.87 -16.21
N GLU A 176 14.40 -31.99 -17.36
CA GLU A 176 14.98 -31.63 -18.65
C GLU A 176 15.19 -30.12 -18.75
N ARG A 177 16.26 -29.73 -19.45
CA ARG A 177 16.56 -28.32 -19.69
C ARG A 177 15.36 -27.65 -20.40
N PRO A 178 14.87 -26.51 -19.91
CA PRO A 178 13.79 -25.79 -20.55
C PRO A 178 14.17 -25.31 -21.96
N SER A 179 13.18 -25.17 -22.84
CA SER A 179 13.40 -24.56 -24.16
C SER A 179 13.90 -23.11 -24.03
N LEU A 180 14.91 -22.75 -24.83
CA LEU A 180 15.47 -21.40 -24.91
C LEU A 180 14.45 -20.36 -25.43
N ASP A 181 13.32 -20.80 -25.99
CA ASP A 181 12.27 -19.90 -26.48
C ASP A 181 11.32 -19.42 -25.36
N ARG A 182 11.32 -20.06 -24.18
CA ARG A 182 10.35 -19.77 -23.11
C ARG A 182 10.45 -18.35 -22.54
N VAL A 183 11.66 -17.81 -22.46
CA VAL A 183 11.91 -16.46 -21.91
C VAL A 183 12.91 -15.67 -22.74
N ARG A 184 13.03 -14.37 -22.46
CA ARG A 184 14.07 -13.51 -23.02
C ARG A 184 14.93 -12.89 -21.93
N CYS A 185 16.23 -12.81 -22.19
CA CYS A 185 17.18 -11.99 -21.47
C CYS A 185 17.16 -10.57 -22.05
N VAL A 186 17.45 -9.59 -21.20
CA VAL A 186 17.35 -8.16 -21.53
C VAL A 186 18.75 -7.58 -21.71
N ARG A 187 18.94 -6.74 -22.73
CA ARG A 187 20.24 -6.10 -22.98
C ARG A 187 20.61 -5.20 -21.80
N TRP A 188 21.87 -5.26 -21.36
CA TRP A 188 22.31 -4.69 -20.08
C TRP A 188 22.03 -3.17 -19.93
N GLU A 189 21.98 -2.43 -21.03
CA GLU A 189 21.65 -1.01 -21.07
C GLU A 189 20.24 -0.68 -20.57
N TYR A 190 19.29 -1.62 -20.70
CA TYR A 190 17.90 -1.49 -20.22
C TYR A 190 17.69 -2.10 -18.83
N THR A 191 18.77 -2.49 -18.15
CA THR A 191 18.69 -3.16 -16.85
C THR A 191 19.35 -2.36 -15.74
N ASP A 192 18.89 -2.58 -14.52
CA ASP A 192 19.45 -1.99 -13.31
C ASP A 192 19.51 -3.00 -12.15
N LEU A 193 20.22 -2.63 -11.10
CA LEU A 193 20.42 -3.47 -9.92
C LEU A 193 19.12 -3.63 -9.12
N THR A 194 19.00 -4.79 -8.49
CA THR A 194 17.90 -5.10 -7.57
C THR A 194 18.43 -5.50 -6.21
N ASP A 195 17.61 -5.27 -5.19
CA ASP A 195 17.75 -5.84 -3.87
C ASP A 195 16.61 -6.82 -3.58
N VAL A 196 16.91 -7.78 -2.70
CA VAL A 196 15.90 -8.67 -2.11
C VAL A 196 14.94 -7.84 -1.27
N ASP A 197 13.64 -8.16 -1.38
CA ASP A 197 12.60 -7.40 -0.68
C ASP A 197 11.81 -8.28 0.30
N GLU A 198 10.69 -8.88 -0.13
CA GLU A 198 9.84 -9.69 0.74
C GLU A 198 10.15 -11.19 0.60
N TRP A 199 10.17 -11.89 1.72
CA TRP A 199 10.31 -13.35 1.72
C TRP A 199 8.99 -14.04 1.36
N LEU A 200 9.01 -14.79 0.26
CA LEU A 200 7.85 -15.47 -0.28
C LEU A 200 7.75 -16.91 0.19
N TRP A 201 8.87 -17.64 0.21
CA TRP A 201 8.88 -19.07 0.50
C TRP A 201 10.27 -19.60 0.85
N GLY A 202 10.34 -20.68 1.61
CA GLY A 202 11.58 -21.36 1.98
C GLY A 202 11.47 -22.06 3.33
N GLY A 203 12.57 -22.65 3.78
CA GLY A 203 12.66 -23.37 5.05
C GLY A 203 14.11 -23.74 5.39
N PRO A 204 14.36 -24.33 6.58
CA PRO A 204 15.70 -24.76 6.98
C PRO A 204 16.31 -25.72 5.96
N ASN A 205 17.51 -25.41 5.46
CA ASN A 205 18.23 -26.17 4.44
C ASN A 205 17.52 -26.26 3.06
N MET A 206 16.60 -25.35 2.75
CA MET A 206 15.92 -25.25 1.45
C MET A 206 16.35 -23.99 0.68
N VAL A 207 15.86 -23.87 -0.56
CA VAL A 207 15.91 -22.61 -1.31
C VAL A 207 15.03 -21.55 -0.61
N HIS A 208 15.50 -20.31 -0.59
CA HIS A 208 14.70 -19.17 -0.19
C HIS A 208 14.28 -18.37 -1.41
N VAL A 209 13.00 -18.03 -1.48
CA VAL A 209 12.39 -17.32 -2.59
C VAL A 209 11.89 -15.97 -2.10
N TYR A 210 12.19 -14.92 -2.86
CA TYR A 210 11.88 -13.54 -2.49
C TYR A 210 11.33 -12.75 -3.67
N THR A 211 10.59 -11.67 -3.39
CA THR A 211 10.40 -10.58 -4.35
C THR A 211 11.70 -9.78 -4.47
N THR A 212 11.76 -8.94 -5.50
CA THR A 212 12.88 -8.01 -5.72
C THR A 212 12.33 -6.60 -5.89
N LYS A 213 13.12 -5.63 -5.42
CA LYS A 213 12.87 -4.21 -5.68
C LYS A 213 14.09 -3.57 -6.34
N PRO A 214 13.92 -2.52 -7.15
CA PRO A 214 15.05 -1.77 -7.68
C PRO A 214 15.92 -1.20 -6.56
N ARG A 215 17.25 -1.27 -6.72
CA ARG A 215 18.21 -0.67 -5.79
C ARG A 215 18.27 0.84 -5.94
N HIS A 216 18.21 1.32 -7.19
CA HIS A 216 18.21 2.76 -7.50
C HIS A 216 16.78 3.27 -7.72
N GLY A 217 16.60 4.58 -7.58
CA GLY A 217 15.31 5.27 -7.53
C GLY A 217 14.55 5.42 -8.86
N ALA A 218 13.84 6.54 -8.99
CA ALA A 218 12.62 6.79 -9.79
C ALA A 218 12.51 6.31 -11.25
N LEU A 219 13.58 5.83 -11.89
CA LEU A 219 13.57 5.36 -13.30
C LEU A 219 13.78 3.86 -13.46
N SER A 220 13.91 3.13 -12.36
CA SER A 220 14.07 1.67 -12.37
C SER A 220 12.71 0.99 -12.17
N VAL A 221 12.43 0.01 -13.02
CA VAL A 221 11.13 -0.63 -13.19
C VAL A 221 11.21 -2.09 -12.72
N PRO A 222 10.48 -2.47 -11.66
CA PRO A 222 10.42 -3.86 -11.22
C PRO A 222 9.68 -4.74 -12.25
N VAL A 223 10.17 -5.96 -12.45
CA VAL A 223 9.56 -6.91 -13.39
C VAL A 223 8.39 -7.69 -12.75
N GLY A 224 8.35 -7.75 -11.42
CA GLY A 224 7.33 -8.52 -10.67
C GLY A 224 7.61 -10.02 -10.56
N THR A 225 8.79 -10.47 -10.99
CA THR A 225 9.26 -11.86 -10.84
C THR A 225 9.88 -12.12 -9.46
N PHE A 226 10.20 -13.38 -9.17
CA PHE A 226 10.90 -13.77 -7.94
C PHE A 226 12.39 -14.04 -8.18
N THR A 227 13.16 -13.92 -7.10
CA THR A 227 14.53 -14.44 -7.00
C THR A 227 14.59 -15.65 -6.07
N ALA A 228 15.48 -16.59 -6.38
CA ALA A 228 15.71 -17.80 -5.60
C ALA A 228 17.18 -17.86 -5.16
N GLU A 229 17.41 -17.93 -3.86
CA GLU A 229 18.73 -17.99 -3.25
C GLU A 229 18.92 -19.31 -2.49
N THR A 230 20.12 -19.87 -2.54
CA THR A 230 20.52 -20.98 -1.69
C THR A 230 21.59 -20.51 -0.71
N SER A 231 21.77 -21.22 0.41
CA SER A 231 22.79 -20.87 1.42
C SER A 231 24.22 -20.76 0.88
N LEU A 232 24.49 -21.36 -0.27
CA LEU A 232 25.80 -21.40 -0.91
C LEU A 232 25.97 -20.33 -2.00
N LYS A 233 24.88 -19.81 -2.58
CA LYS A 233 24.98 -18.97 -3.77
C LYS A 233 23.81 -18.01 -3.91
N LYS A 234 24.17 -16.74 -4.07
CA LYS A 234 23.28 -15.65 -4.50
C LYS A 234 23.39 -15.47 -6.00
N TYR A 235 22.29 -15.13 -6.64
CA TYR A 235 22.22 -14.91 -8.08
C TYR A 235 21.73 -13.49 -8.34
N ASP A 236 22.56 -12.72 -9.05
CA ASP A 236 22.22 -11.36 -9.41
C ASP A 236 21.19 -11.37 -10.55
N LEU A 237 19.93 -11.16 -10.20
CA LEU A 237 18.93 -10.71 -11.16
C LEU A 237 19.02 -9.20 -11.34
N SER A 238 18.43 -8.71 -12.42
CA SER A 238 18.31 -7.29 -12.69
C SER A 238 16.85 -6.89 -12.86
N CYS A 239 16.53 -5.65 -12.49
CA CYS A 239 15.27 -5.02 -12.88
C CYS A 239 15.47 -4.29 -14.22
N LEU A 240 14.41 -3.67 -14.72
CA LEU A 240 14.49 -2.85 -15.93
C LEU A 240 14.77 -1.40 -15.56
N LYS A 241 15.19 -0.60 -16.53
CA LYS A 241 15.26 0.86 -16.41
C LYS A 241 14.95 1.53 -17.73
N MET A 242 14.56 2.80 -17.65
CA MET A 242 14.52 3.68 -18.81
C MET A 242 15.95 3.87 -19.36
N PHE A 243 16.16 3.61 -20.65
CA PHE A 243 17.48 3.80 -21.30
C PHE A 243 17.52 5.01 -22.23
N ARG A 244 16.46 5.24 -23.02
CA ARG A 244 16.37 6.31 -24.02
C ARG A 244 14.97 6.86 -24.13
N GLY A 245 14.85 8.14 -24.47
CA GLY A 245 13.56 8.81 -24.65
C GLY A 245 13.10 9.59 -23.42
N ASP A 246 11.87 10.07 -23.47
CA ASP A 246 11.25 10.83 -22.38
C ASP A 246 10.72 9.86 -21.30
N PRO A 247 11.31 9.82 -20.09
CA PRO A 247 10.86 8.95 -18.99
C PRO A 247 9.42 9.22 -18.56
N TYR A 248 8.87 10.38 -18.92
CA TYR A 248 7.54 10.81 -18.53
C TYR A 248 6.50 10.69 -19.65
N ALA A 249 6.87 10.10 -20.80
CA ALA A 249 5.97 9.99 -21.95
C ALA A 249 4.63 9.29 -21.62
N ALA A 250 4.67 8.30 -20.73
CA ALA A 250 3.52 7.53 -20.25
C ALA A 250 2.81 8.16 -19.03
N MET A 251 3.32 9.26 -18.48
CA MET A 251 2.68 9.95 -17.36
C MET A 251 1.43 10.72 -17.82
N PRO A 252 0.40 10.85 -16.95
CA PRO A 252 -0.82 11.55 -17.29
C PRO A 252 -0.59 13.07 -17.41
N ASN A 253 -1.20 13.71 -18.40
CA ASN A 253 -1.20 15.18 -18.49
C ASN A 253 -2.22 15.80 -17.51
N SER A 254 -2.21 17.14 -17.37
CA SER A 254 -3.08 17.84 -16.41
C SER A 254 -4.59 17.57 -16.57
N ILE A 255 -5.09 17.31 -17.78
CA ILE A 255 -6.52 16.99 -17.99
C ILE A 255 -6.80 15.54 -17.56
N GLN A 256 -5.86 14.63 -17.82
CA GLN A 256 -5.94 13.24 -17.38
C GLN A 256 -5.85 13.13 -15.85
N ILE A 257 -4.96 13.89 -15.20
CA ILE A 257 -4.86 13.99 -13.73
C ILE A 257 -6.21 14.42 -13.13
N LYS A 258 -6.83 15.50 -13.65
CA LYS A 258 -8.16 15.94 -13.20
C LYS A 258 -9.22 14.84 -13.35
N LYS A 259 -9.19 14.09 -14.46
CA LYS A 259 -10.08 12.95 -14.68
C LYS A 259 -9.81 11.83 -13.67
N MET A 260 -8.55 11.51 -13.39
CA MET A 260 -8.15 10.49 -12.40
C MET A 260 -8.68 10.84 -11.01
N ILE A 261 -8.47 12.09 -10.56
CA ILE A 261 -8.96 12.55 -9.26
C ILE A 261 -10.49 12.48 -9.20
N LYS A 262 -11.21 12.87 -10.26
CA LYS A 262 -12.67 12.73 -10.31
C LYS A 262 -13.14 11.27 -10.31
N THR A 263 -12.36 10.35 -10.88
CA THR A 263 -12.72 8.93 -10.98
C THR A 263 -12.39 8.15 -9.70
N TYR A 264 -11.27 8.45 -9.04
CA TYR A 264 -10.74 7.64 -7.94
C TYR A 264 -10.57 8.40 -6.62
N GLY A 265 -10.74 9.72 -6.61
CA GLY A 265 -10.63 10.53 -5.39
C GLY A 265 -11.54 9.99 -4.30
N PRO A 266 -11.02 9.65 -3.11
CA PRO A 266 -11.81 8.96 -2.09
C PRO A 266 -12.87 9.87 -1.46
N TRP A 267 -13.79 9.24 -0.74
CA TRP A 267 -14.60 9.90 0.28
C TRP A 267 -13.96 9.63 1.63
N VAL A 268 -13.70 10.67 2.41
CA VAL A 268 -13.13 10.53 3.76
C VAL A 268 -14.23 10.83 4.78
N TYR A 269 -14.64 9.82 5.54
CA TYR A 269 -15.61 9.95 6.61
C TYR A 269 -14.88 10.18 7.93
N PHE A 270 -15.35 11.15 8.71
CA PHE A 270 -14.87 11.44 10.04
C PHE A 270 -15.76 10.76 11.07
N HIS A 271 -15.17 10.37 12.20
CA HIS A 271 -15.90 9.77 13.32
C HIS A 271 -17.09 10.68 13.75
N PRO A 272 -18.25 10.14 14.14
CA PRO A 272 -19.41 10.94 14.57
C PRO A 272 -19.09 11.88 15.74
N ASP A 273 -18.16 11.49 16.61
CA ASP A 273 -17.69 12.31 17.74
C ASP A 273 -16.52 13.25 17.39
N GLU A 274 -16.06 13.30 16.14
CA GLU A 274 -14.94 14.15 15.75
C GLU A 274 -15.24 15.63 16.01
N GLN A 275 -14.26 16.32 16.59
CA GLN A 275 -14.30 17.74 16.93
C GLN A 275 -13.23 18.55 16.20
N TYR A 276 -12.16 17.90 15.74
CA TYR A 276 -11.01 18.52 15.10
C TYR A 276 -11.01 18.13 13.62
N PHE A 277 -11.55 18.99 12.77
CA PHE A 277 -11.67 18.71 11.35
C PHE A 277 -10.47 19.21 10.56
N PRO A 278 -10.26 18.72 9.31
CA PRO A 278 -9.28 19.33 8.44
C PRO A 278 -9.66 20.78 8.11
N SER A 279 -8.66 21.52 7.63
CA SER A 279 -8.85 22.87 7.07
C SER A 279 -7.89 23.08 5.89
N SER A 280 -7.97 24.24 5.23
CA SER A 280 -6.87 24.66 4.35
C SER A 280 -5.74 25.31 5.16
N VAL A 281 -4.50 25.14 4.71
CA VAL A 281 -3.31 25.81 5.28
C VAL A 281 -3.52 27.33 5.34
N LEU A 282 -4.12 27.91 4.30
CA LEU A 282 -4.39 29.35 4.26
C LEU A 282 -5.44 29.75 5.30
N TRP A 283 -6.46 28.92 5.53
CA TRP A 283 -7.43 29.18 6.59
C TRP A 283 -6.72 29.22 7.95
N PHE A 284 -5.82 28.27 8.24
CA PHE A 284 -5.06 28.29 9.49
C PHE A 284 -4.21 29.57 9.64
N PHE A 285 -3.50 29.97 8.57
CA PHE A 285 -2.70 31.20 8.60
C PHE A 285 -3.55 32.47 8.79
N TYR A 286 -4.64 32.61 8.04
CA TYR A 286 -5.56 33.76 8.16
C TYR A 286 -6.27 33.83 9.50
N ASN A 287 -6.31 32.73 10.24
CA ASN A 287 -6.88 32.67 11.59
C ASN A 287 -5.84 32.83 12.70
N GLY A 288 -4.64 33.33 12.38
CA GLY A 288 -3.68 33.78 13.38
C GLY A 288 -2.68 32.73 13.82
N ALA A 289 -2.33 31.77 12.96
CA ALA A 289 -1.21 30.86 13.19
C ALA A 289 0.05 31.64 13.57
N SER A 290 0.69 31.27 14.68
CA SER A 290 1.92 31.90 15.13
C SER A 290 3.15 31.18 14.58
N LEU A 291 4.20 31.94 14.34
CA LEU A 291 5.52 31.43 13.96
C LEU A 291 6.48 31.64 15.12
N HIS A 292 7.12 30.57 15.54
CA HIS A 292 8.15 30.57 16.57
C HIS A 292 9.50 30.18 15.94
N GLN A 293 10.58 30.84 16.34
CA GLN A 293 11.95 30.51 15.93
C GLN A 293 12.90 30.64 17.11
N ASN A 294 13.70 29.62 17.39
CA ASN A 294 14.56 29.56 18.59
C ASN A 294 13.80 29.92 19.88
N ASP A 295 12.58 29.38 20.03
CA ASP A 295 11.65 29.65 21.13
C ASP A 295 11.20 31.12 21.29
N GLN A 296 11.48 31.97 20.30
CA GLN A 296 10.96 33.33 20.22
C GLN A 296 9.76 33.40 19.29
N ASN A 297 8.69 34.04 19.76
CA ASN A 297 7.53 34.38 18.94
C ASN A 297 7.88 35.49 17.94
N LEU A 298 7.76 35.20 16.65
CA LEU A 298 8.01 36.14 15.54
C LEU A 298 6.74 36.80 14.99
N GLY A 299 5.58 36.53 15.60
CA GLY A 299 4.28 37.01 15.19
C GLY A 299 3.52 35.97 14.37
N PHE A 300 2.59 36.45 13.55
CA PHE A 300 1.72 35.60 12.74
C PHE A 300 2.36 35.21 11.40
N VAL A 301 1.92 34.08 10.84
CA VAL A 301 2.28 33.69 9.47
C VAL A 301 1.64 34.67 8.48
N LEU A 302 2.44 35.20 7.55
CA LEU A 302 1.99 36.19 6.57
C LEU A 302 1.55 35.52 5.27
N ASN A 303 0.41 35.98 4.73
CA ASN A 303 -0.15 35.53 3.45
C ASN A 303 -0.26 34.00 3.36
N ASN A 304 0.49 33.39 2.44
CA ASN A 304 0.56 31.94 2.22
C ASN A 304 1.90 31.35 2.71
N GLY A 305 2.52 31.99 3.71
CA GLY A 305 3.79 31.59 4.30
C GLY A 305 5.00 32.41 3.85
N ASP A 306 4.82 33.68 3.52
CA ASP A 306 5.90 34.54 2.99
C ASP A 306 7.06 34.75 3.97
N ASN A 307 6.78 34.68 5.28
CA ASN A 307 7.78 34.81 6.35
C ASN A 307 8.26 33.47 6.91
N LEU A 308 7.86 32.34 6.30
CA LEU A 308 8.29 31.02 6.76
C LEU A 308 9.74 30.74 6.35
N PRO A 309 10.58 30.23 7.27
CA PRO A 309 11.96 29.92 6.94
C PRO A 309 12.06 28.75 5.97
N THR A 310 12.91 28.90 4.95
CA THR A 310 13.17 27.88 3.92
C THR A 310 14.57 27.27 4.03
N THR A 311 15.35 27.66 5.05
CA THR A 311 16.73 27.23 5.31
C THR A 311 16.96 27.05 6.81
N GLY A 312 17.77 26.06 7.21
CA GLY A 312 17.94 25.66 8.61
C GLY A 312 17.63 24.18 8.83
N GLY A 313 17.54 23.77 10.09
CA GLY A 313 17.04 22.47 10.53
C GLY A 313 15.54 22.51 10.89
N PRO A 314 14.88 21.35 10.97
CA PRO A 314 13.46 21.27 11.31
C PRO A 314 13.15 21.80 12.71
N ASP A 315 14.10 21.74 13.64
CA ASP A 315 13.91 22.14 15.03
C ASP A 315 14.22 23.64 15.28
N ASP A 316 14.62 24.39 14.24
CA ASP A 316 14.93 25.81 14.37
C ASP A 316 13.67 26.69 14.48
N ALA A 317 12.54 26.20 13.95
CA ALA A 317 11.27 26.92 13.93
C ALA A 317 10.07 25.97 14.03
N TYR A 318 8.97 26.45 14.61
CA TYR A 318 7.69 25.75 14.62
C TYR A 318 6.50 26.68 14.43
N LEU A 319 5.37 26.15 13.96
CA LEU A 319 4.09 26.86 14.00
C LEU A 319 3.29 26.46 15.23
N ASP A 320 2.44 27.35 15.71
CA ASP A 320 1.53 27.05 16.80
C ASP A 320 0.16 27.73 16.56
N LEU A 321 -0.81 27.38 17.40
CA LEU A 321 -2.14 27.97 17.43
C LEU A 321 -2.09 29.47 17.81
N PRO A 322 -3.16 30.23 17.53
CA PRO A 322 -3.25 31.64 17.94
C PRO A 322 -3.11 31.82 19.46
N TYR A 323 -2.59 32.98 19.87
CA TYR A 323 -2.39 33.31 21.29
C TYR A 323 -3.68 33.56 22.06
N ASP A 324 -4.69 34.16 21.42
CA ASP A 324 -5.99 34.37 22.06
C ASP A 324 -6.68 33.03 22.29
N GLN A 325 -7.16 32.81 23.52
CA GLN A 325 -7.71 31.52 23.92
C GLN A 325 -8.99 31.15 23.15
N ASN A 326 -9.83 32.14 22.81
CA ASN A 326 -11.05 31.86 22.04
C ASN A 326 -10.72 31.51 20.60
N ASP A 327 -9.76 32.24 20.00
CA ASP A 327 -9.26 31.92 18.67
C ASP A 327 -8.57 30.56 18.63
N LYS A 328 -7.76 30.24 19.66
CA LYS A 328 -7.14 28.93 19.82
C LYS A 328 -8.18 27.80 19.78
N GLU A 329 -9.18 27.86 20.66
CA GLU A 329 -10.24 26.83 20.73
C GLU A 329 -11.06 26.71 19.44
N ARG A 330 -11.27 27.82 18.74
CA ARG A 330 -11.95 27.84 17.45
C ARG A 330 -11.09 27.25 16.33
N VAL A 331 -9.81 27.60 16.28
CA VAL A 331 -8.87 27.17 15.23
C VAL A 331 -8.54 25.69 15.35
N MET A 332 -8.41 25.16 16.57
CA MET A 332 -8.22 23.73 16.83
C MET A 332 -9.30 22.87 16.16
N LYS A 333 -10.55 23.33 16.13
CA LYS A 333 -11.68 22.59 15.53
C LYS A 333 -11.58 22.45 14.00
N GLY A 334 -10.72 23.24 13.37
CA GLY A 334 -10.63 23.31 11.92
C GLY A 334 -11.93 23.77 11.25
N PHE A 335 -12.04 23.54 9.95
CA PHE A 335 -13.19 24.01 9.19
C PHE A 335 -13.45 23.13 7.96
N LEU A 336 -14.20 22.05 8.18
CA LEU A 336 -14.48 21.02 7.17
C LEU A 336 -15.10 21.59 5.88
N HIS A 337 -15.94 22.62 5.98
CA HIS A 337 -16.67 23.18 4.82
C HIS A 337 -15.72 23.76 3.75
N ASP A 338 -14.66 24.47 4.18
CA ASP A 338 -13.67 25.05 3.27
C ASP A 338 -12.36 24.24 3.23
N ALA A 339 -12.36 23.03 3.81
CA ALA A 339 -11.20 22.17 3.75
C ALA A 339 -10.88 21.81 2.29
N VAL A 340 -9.58 21.79 1.98
CA VAL A 340 -9.06 21.39 0.67
C VAL A 340 -8.02 20.31 0.89
N SER A 341 -7.98 19.33 -0.02
CA SER A 341 -6.87 18.38 -0.05
C SER A 341 -5.77 18.86 -1.00
N TYR A 342 -4.51 18.64 -0.63
CA TYR A 342 -3.36 19.03 -1.45
C TYR A 342 -2.80 17.82 -2.20
N ILE A 343 -2.79 17.91 -3.53
CA ILE A 343 -2.46 16.80 -4.41
C ILE A 343 -1.03 16.95 -4.93
N HIS A 344 -0.24 15.90 -4.73
CA HIS A 344 1.08 15.72 -5.33
C HIS A 344 1.05 14.52 -6.26
N VAL A 345 1.39 14.74 -7.53
CA VAL A 345 1.41 13.69 -8.56
C VAL A 345 2.84 13.35 -8.94
N LYS A 346 3.21 12.08 -8.82
CA LYS A 346 4.59 11.63 -9.03
C LYS A 346 4.68 10.29 -9.75
N PRO A 347 5.75 10.06 -10.54
CA PRO A 347 6.03 8.75 -11.10
C PRO A 347 6.31 7.76 -9.97
N ALA A 348 5.86 6.52 -10.15
CA ALA A 348 6.16 5.41 -9.25
C ALA A 348 6.68 4.21 -10.05
N LEU A 349 7.55 3.42 -9.42
CA LEU A 349 8.11 2.18 -10.00
C LEU A 349 8.71 2.37 -11.40
N GLY A 350 9.48 3.43 -11.62
CA GLY A 350 10.10 3.70 -12.92
C GLY A 350 9.18 4.35 -13.96
N GLY A 351 8.08 4.97 -13.52
CA GLY A 351 7.15 5.70 -14.39
C GLY A 351 6.12 4.81 -15.12
N ILE A 352 6.06 3.52 -14.78
CA ILE A 352 4.97 2.64 -15.22
C ILE A 352 3.71 2.77 -14.34
N TYR A 353 3.84 3.44 -13.20
CA TYR A 353 2.74 3.85 -12.33
C TYR A 353 2.78 5.36 -12.08
N THR A 354 1.62 5.91 -11.74
CA THR A 354 1.45 7.25 -11.19
C THR A 354 0.90 7.14 -9.78
N ASP A 355 1.63 7.68 -8.81
CA ASP A 355 1.13 7.88 -7.45
C ASP A 355 0.51 9.29 -7.37
N VAL A 356 -0.74 9.34 -6.89
CA VAL A 356 -1.46 10.57 -6.55
C VAL A 356 -1.56 10.61 -5.03
N VAL A 357 -0.65 11.37 -4.42
CA VAL A 357 -0.59 11.58 -2.97
C VAL A 357 -1.55 12.70 -2.61
N ILE A 358 -2.47 12.41 -1.70
CA ILE A 358 -3.54 13.30 -1.23
C ILE A 358 -3.21 13.65 0.22
N TRP A 359 -2.75 14.87 0.43
CA TRP A 359 -2.45 15.39 1.76
C TRP A 359 -3.67 16.08 2.36
N LEU A 360 -3.94 15.77 3.63
CA LEU A 360 -4.95 16.39 4.47
C LEU A 360 -4.28 17.11 5.62
N TYR A 361 -4.67 18.35 5.84
CA TYR A 361 -4.11 19.20 6.87
C TYR A 361 -5.10 19.40 8.01
N TYR A 362 -4.65 19.12 9.22
CA TYR A 362 -5.42 19.25 10.45
C TYR A 362 -4.76 20.32 11.33
N PRO A 363 -5.44 21.43 11.67
CA PRO A 363 -4.89 22.42 12.61
C PRO A 363 -4.56 21.83 13.97
N PHE A 364 -5.24 20.74 14.36
CA PHE A 364 -5.03 20.06 15.62
C PHE A 364 -5.48 18.60 15.53
N ASN A 365 -4.76 17.73 16.25
CA ASN A 365 -5.17 16.37 16.57
C ASN A 365 -5.35 16.26 18.08
N GLY A 366 -6.43 15.60 18.50
CA GLY A 366 -6.66 15.32 19.92
C GLY A 366 -5.83 14.16 20.46
N GLY A 367 -5.87 13.95 21.77
CA GLY A 367 -5.13 12.86 22.40
C GLY A 367 -5.60 11.46 22.01
N GLY A 368 -4.66 10.51 22.09
CA GLY A 368 -4.88 9.12 21.70
C GLY A 368 -5.70 8.31 22.72
N LYS A 369 -6.00 7.07 22.34
CA LYS A 369 -6.62 6.08 23.22
C LYS A 369 -5.75 4.83 23.36
N LEU A 370 -5.88 4.18 24.50
CA LEU A 370 -5.24 2.91 24.79
C LEU A 370 -6.29 1.83 25.06
N GLN A 371 -6.15 0.67 24.42
CA GLN A 371 -6.88 -0.52 24.81
C GLN A 371 -6.09 -1.28 25.87
N LEU A 372 -6.74 -1.52 27.02
CA LEU A 372 -6.25 -2.31 28.13
C LEU A 372 -7.24 -3.45 28.43
N GLY A 373 -7.09 -4.56 27.72
CA GLY A 373 -8.00 -5.69 27.85
C GLY A 373 -9.45 -5.31 27.55
N PRO A 374 -10.39 -5.37 28.52
CA PRO A 374 -11.77 -4.92 28.30
C PRO A 374 -11.94 -3.39 28.42
N PHE A 375 -10.95 -2.67 28.94
CA PHE A 375 -11.02 -1.24 29.19
C PHE A 375 -10.45 -0.44 28.01
N THR A 376 -11.16 0.62 27.63
CA THR A 376 -10.65 1.65 26.73
C THR A 376 -10.35 2.89 27.56
N ILE A 377 -9.13 3.40 27.42
CA ILE A 377 -8.57 4.45 28.28
C ILE A 377 -8.22 5.64 27.40
N ASP A 378 -8.81 6.79 27.70
CA ASP A 378 -8.42 8.05 27.07
C ASP A 378 -7.08 8.52 27.65
N LEU A 379 -6.11 8.81 26.77
CA LEU A 379 -4.78 9.24 27.17
C LEU A 379 -4.70 10.75 27.48
N GLY A 380 -5.85 11.44 27.48
CA GLY A 380 -5.94 12.86 27.80
C GLY A 380 -5.23 13.69 26.74
N VAL A 381 -4.13 14.35 27.12
CA VAL A 381 -3.34 15.23 26.24
C VAL A 381 -2.22 14.52 25.50
N ILE A 382 -1.96 13.24 25.80
CA ILE A 382 -0.91 12.45 25.15
C ILE A 382 -1.39 12.08 23.74
N GLY A 383 -0.61 12.40 22.71
CA GLY A 383 -1.01 12.24 21.30
C GLY A 383 -1.43 13.54 20.62
N GLU A 384 -1.57 14.64 21.38
CA GLU A 384 -2.07 15.90 20.84
C GLU A 384 -1.01 16.62 20.00
N HIS A 385 -1.31 16.87 18.73
CA HIS A 385 -0.43 17.61 17.84
C HIS A 385 -1.11 18.88 17.33
N VAL A 386 -0.34 19.96 17.21
CA VAL A 386 -0.73 21.14 16.43
C VAL A 386 -0.26 20.96 14.99
N SER A 387 -1.11 21.32 14.02
CA SER A 387 -0.81 21.34 12.59
C SER A 387 -0.28 20.02 12.04
N ASP A 388 -1.08 18.96 12.18
CA ASP A 388 -0.70 17.64 11.68
C ASP A 388 -1.08 17.42 10.20
N TRP A 389 -0.35 16.49 9.60
CA TRP A 389 -0.47 16.11 8.19
C TRP A 389 -0.63 14.61 8.05
N GLU A 390 -1.76 14.22 7.45
CA GLU A 390 -2.05 12.84 7.08
C GLU A 390 -2.17 12.71 5.56
N HIS A 391 -1.97 11.50 5.03
CA HIS A 391 -2.04 11.30 3.58
C HIS A 391 -2.64 9.96 3.13
N ILE A 392 -3.21 10.01 1.94
CA ILE A 392 -3.71 8.84 1.19
C ILE A 392 -3.01 8.84 -0.16
N THR A 393 -2.43 7.71 -0.58
CA THR A 393 -1.79 7.61 -1.90
C THR A 393 -2.55 6.66 -2.79
N LEU A 394 -3.06 7.16 -3.92
CA LEU A 394 -3.64 6.33 -4.97
C LEU A 394 -2.54 5.91 -5.94
N ARG A 395 -2.39 4.61 -6.20
CA ARG A 395 -1.47 4.07 -7.20
C ARG A 395 -2.22 3.63 -8.44
N ILE A 396 -1.99 4.34 -9.55
CA ILE A 396 -2.65 4.11 -10.84
C ILE A 396 -1.63 3.61 -11.85
N ASP A 397 -1.96 2.54 -12.58
CA ASP A 397 -1.07 2.05 -13.63
C ASP A 397 -1.11 2.96 -14.86
N ASN A 398 0.02 3.16 -15.54
CA ASN A 398 0.10 4.03 -16.72
C ASN A 398 -0.26 3.29 -18.03
N PHE A 399 -0.50 1.97 -17.99
CA PHE A 399 -0.87 1.16 -19.16
C PHE A 399 -2.33 1.39 -19.56
N HIS A 400 -3.23 1.38 -18.59
CA HIS A 400 -4.68 1.46 -18.74
C HIS A 400 -5.28 2.60 -17.92
N GLY A 401 -4.53 3.14 -16.95
CA GLY A 401 -5.03 4.16 -16.04
C GLY A 401 -5.97 3.59 -14.97
N ALA A 402 -5.77 2.34 -14.55
CA ALA A 402 -6.58 1.71 -13.52
C ALA A 402 -5.97 1.87 -12.12
N LEU A 403 -6.82 2.08 -11.11
CA LEU A 403 -6.39 2.08 -9.71
C LEU A 403 -5.96 0.66 -9.32
N ARG A 404 -4.72 0.49 -8.85
CA ARG A 404 -4.17 -0.81 -8.45
C ARG A 404 -4.00 -0.96 -6.94
N ALA A 405 -3.70 0.13 -6.25
CA ALA A 405 -3.58 0.14 -4.80
C ALA A 405 -3.89 1.51 -4.22
N VAL A 406 -4.24 1.53 -2.93
CA VAL A 406 -4.48 2.71 -2.10
C VAL A 406 -3.65 2.54 -0.83
N TYR A 407 -2.76 3.47 -0.57
CA TYR A 407 -2.02 3.58 0.68
C TYR A 407 -2.81 4.42 1.66
N LEU A 408 -2.94 3.93 2.89
CA LEU A 408 -3.52 4.68 4.00
C LEU A 408 -2.42 4.95 5.03
N SER A 409 -2.20 6.22 5.38
CA SER A 409 -1.33 6.61 6.50
C SER A 409 -1.93 6.12 7.82
N GLN A 410 -1.12 5.49 8.66
CA GLN A 410 -1.49 5.02 10.01
C GLN A 410 -0.31 5.30 10.96
N HIS A 411 -0.53 5.11 12.27
CA HIS A 411 0.52 5.37 13.27
C HIS A 411 1.80 4.59 12.97
N ALA A 412 2.93 5.31 13.01
CA ALA A 412 4.30 4.85 12.71
C ALA A 412 4.55 4.33 11.28
N LYS A 413 3.58 3.71 10.61
CA LYS A 413 3.66 3.13 9.26
C LYS A 413 2.29 3.13 8.61
N GLY A 414 2.22 3.17 7.28
CA GLY A 414 0.95 3.01 6.56
C GLY A 414 0.78 1.64 5.91
N LYS A 415 -0.34 1.45 5.22
CA LYS A 415 -0.73 0.16 4.64
C LYS A 415 -1.24 0.30 3.22
N TRP A 416 -0.66 -0.47 2.30
CA TRP A 416 -1.20 -0.65 0.96
C TRP A 416 -2.36 -1.64 0.95
N LEU A 417 -3.49 -1.22 0.40
CA LEU A 417 -4.72 -1.99 0.21
C LEU A 417 -5.15 -1.95 -1.26
N ARG A 418 -5.91 -2.94 -1.70
CA ARG A 418 -6.46 -3.02 -3.06
C ARG A 418 -7.82 -2.34 -3.14
N PRO A 419 -8.25 -1.86 -4.32
CA PRO A 419 -9.57 -1.25 -4.50
C PRO A 419 -10.74 -2.08 -3.96
N ARG A 420 -10.70 -3.42 -4.11
CA ARG A 420 -11.74 -4.34 -3.63
C ARG A 420 -11.83 -4.46 -2.11
N GLU A 421 -10.78 -4.05 -1.39
CA GLU A 421 -10.74 -4.04 0.09
C GLU A 421 -11.48 -2.81 0.65
N PHE A 422 -11.98 -1.92 -0.21
CA PHE A 422 -12.75 -0.74 0.16
C PHE A 422 -14.23 -0.89 -0.24
N GLU A 423 -15.10 -0.26 0.53
CA GLU A 423 -16.39 0.17 0.01
C GLU A 423 -16.15 1.17 -1.15
N LEU A 424 -16.83 1.00 -2.27
CA LEU A 424 -16.66 1.84 -3.45
C LEU A 424 -17.90 2.69 -3.71
N MET A 425 -17.78 3.99 -3.47
CA MET A 425 -18.77 4.99 -3.86
C MET A 425 -18.79 5.14 -5.39
N ASN A 426 -19.98 5.07 -5.98
CA ASN A 426 -20.17 5.11 -7.43
C ASN A 426 -19.34 4.07 -8.21
N GLY A 427 -18.96 2.96 -7.56
CA GLY A 427 -18.24 1.83 -8.16
C GLY A 427 -16.74 2.03 -8.38
N THR A 428 -16.18 3.23 -8.19
CA THR A 428 -14.74 3.48 -8.42
C THR A 428 -14.05 4.27 -7.31
N ARG A 429 -14.79 4.99 -6.47
CA ARG A 429 -14.21 5.91 -5.48
C ARG A 429 -14.10 5.22 -4.12
N PRO A 430 -12.89 4.95 -3.59
CA PRO A 430 -12.73 4.33 -2.29
C PRO A 430 -13.37 5.14 -1.16
N VAL A 431 -13.96 4.46 -0.19
CA VAL A 431 -14.39 5.04 1.07
C VAL A 431 -13.30 4.82 2.11
N VAL A 432 -12.82 5.92 2.69
CA VAL A 432 -11.80 5.95 3.75
C VAL A 432 -12.44 6.51 5.01
N TYR A 433 -12.03 5.98 6.16
CA TYR A 433 -12.48 6.41 7.48
C TYR A 433 -11.28 6.99 8.22
N ALA A 434 -11.37 8.26 8.61
CA ALA A 434 -10.39 8.90 9.50
C ALA A 434 -10.73 8.54 10.95
N ALA A 435 -9.73 8.10 11.70
CA ALA A 435 -9.88 7.80 13.12
C ALA A 435 -10.17 9.07 13.93
N LEU A 436 -10.97 8.91 14.98
CA LEU A 436 -11.26 9.97 15.95
C LEU A 436 -9.95 10.55 16.53
N TYR A 437 -9.81 11.87 16.46
CA TYR A 437 -8.71 12.69 16.95
C TYR A 437 -7.36 12.50 16.25
N GLY A 438 -6.89 11.25 16.13
CA GLY A 438 -5.58 10.94 15.55
C GLY A 438 -5.57 10.91 14.02
N HIS A 439 -6.74 10.92 13.37
CA HIS A 439 -6.93 11.04 11.93
C HIS A 439 -6.24 10.00 11.02
N ALA A 440 -5.60 8.98 11.60
CA ALA A 440 -5.12 7.80 10.88
C ALA A 440 -6.23 7.19 9.99
N HIS A 441 -5.84 6.71 8.81
CA HIS A 441 -6.78 6.32 7.76
C HIS A 441 -7.01 4.80 7.70
N TYR A 442 -8.28 4.42 7.56
CA TYR A 442 -8.72 3.03 7.53
C TYR A 442 -9.73 2.75 6.41
N ALA A 443 -9.72 1.51 5.91
CA ALA A 443 -10.70 1.04 4.92
C ALA A 443 -12.01 0.52 5.56
N THR A 444 -12.04 0.35 6.89
CA THR A 444 -13.21 -0.17 7.62
C THR A 444 -13.59 0.75 8.78
N PRO A 445 -14.91 0.94 9.03
CA PRO A 445 -15.42 1.74 10.14
C PRO A 445 -15.46 0.88 11.42
N THR A 446 -14.28 0.55 11.93
CA THR A 446 -14.13 -0.22 13.18
C THR A 446 -13.03 0.41 14.03
N TYR A 447 -12.86 -0.10 15.25
CA TYR A 447 -11.62 0.18 15.96
C TYR A 447 -10.45 -0.61 15.35
N HIS A 448 -9.25 -0.05 15.45
CA HIS A 448 -7.99 -0.64 15.00
C HIS A 448 -6.98 -0.57 16.14
N LEU A 449 -6.27 -1.67 16.36
CA LEU A 449 -5.36 -1.80 17.49
C LEU A 449 -3.93 -1.94 16.98
N HIS A 450 -3.04 -1.11 17.52
CA HIS A 450 -1.61 -1.13 17.28
C HIS A 450 -0.91 -1.62 18.54
N THR A 451 -0.48 -2.88 18.52
CA THR A 451 0.33 -3.44 19.61
C THR A 451 1.61 -2.61 19.76
N ALA A 452 1.81 -2.04 20.95
CA ALA A 452 3.05 -1.37 21.30
C ALA A 452 4.22 -2.35 21.09
N GLY A 453 5.25 -1.95 20.35
CA GLY A 453 6.40 -2.80 20.00
C GLY A 453 7.17 -3.37 21.21
N ASN A 454 6.84 -2.93 22.43
CA ASN A 454 7.49 -3.31 23.69
C ASN A 454 6.70 -4.31 24.54
N LEU A 455 5.45 -4.67 24.18
CA LEU A 455 4.69 -5.68 24.90
C LEU A 455 4.99 -7.05 24.31
N ASP A 456 5.86 -7.81 24.97
CA ASP A 456 6.16 -9.16 24.55
C ASP A 456 5.02 -10.14 24.88
N SER A 457 5.10 -11.36 24.34
CA SER A 457 4.07 -12.38 24.57
C SER A 457 3.92 -12.79 26.04
N LEU A 458 4.94 -12.61 26.87
CA LEU A 458 4.92 -12.94 28.30
C LEU A 458 4.21 -11.83 29.08
N ASP A 459 4.44 -10.58 28.74
CA ASP A 459 3.71 -9.43 29.26
C ASP A 459 2.22 -9.57 28.95
N ILE A 460 1.87 -9.82 27.69
CA ILE A 460 0.48 -10.03 27.28
C ILE A 460 -0.15 -11.17 28.11
N ARG A 461 0.53 -12.32 28.25
CA ARG A 461 0.03 -13.44 29.08
C ARG A 461 -0.15 -13.08 30.55
N THR A 462 0.81 -12.38 31.13
CA THR A 462 0.73 -11.93 32.53
C THR A 462 -0.50 -11.04 32.74
N LEU A 463 -0.80 -10.18 31.78
CA LEU A 463 -1.96 -9.31 31.81
C LEU A 463 -3.27 -10.10 31.72
N TYR A 464 -3.32 -11.09 30.82
CA TYR A 464 -4.45 -12.02 30.75
C TYR A 464 -4.67 -12.72 32.10
N ASP A 465 -3.62 -13.26 32.71
CA ASP A 465 -3.71 -13.96 33.99
C ASP A 465 -4.23 -13.04 35.12
N GLU A 466 -3.80 -11.77 35.15
CA GLU A 466 -4.29 -10.79 36.12
C GLU A 466 -5.78 -10.45 35.90
N PHE A 467 -6.22 -10.25 34.65
CA PHE A 467 -7.65 -10.01 34.37
C PHE A 467 -8.53 -11.21 34.70
N GLU A 468 -8.07 -12.44 34.43
CA GLU A 468 -8.78 -13.67 34.79
C GLU A 468 -8.91 -13.82 36.32
N LYS A 469 -7.85 -13.54 37.08
CA LYS A 469 -7.90 -13.51 38.56
C LYS A 469 -8.93 -12.50 39.07
N MET A 470 -8.98 -11.30 38.50
CA MET A 470 -9.99 -10.28 38.87
C MET A 470 -11.41 -10.75 38.56
N ASN A 471 -11.61 -11.43 37.44
CA ASN A 471 -12.94 -11.91 37.06
C ASN A 471 -13.44 -13.03 37.98
N SER A 472 -12.55 -13.95 38.36
CA SER A 472 -12.87 -15.03 39.30
C SER A 472 -13.17 -14.57 40.74
N SER A 473 -12.76 -13.36 41.12
CA SER A 473 -12.90 -12.82 42.49
C SER A 473 -14.05 -11.82 42.65
N SER A 474 -14.66 -11.35 41.56
CA SER A 474 -15.78 -10.39 41.59
C SER A 474 -17.14 -11.08 41.43
N LYS A 475 -18.15 -10.70 42.25
CA LYS A 475 -19.56 -11.10 42.04
C LYS A 475 -20.22 -10.42 40.83
N SER A 476 -19.51 -9.56 40.12
CA SER A 476 -19.97 -9.01 38.85
C SER A 476 -19.56 -9.97 37.74
N HIS A 477 -20.55 -10.48 36.99
CA HIS A 477 -20.31 -11.20 35.75
C HIS A 477 -19.80 -10.21 34.69
N ILE A 478 -18.56 -9.74 34.85
CA ILE A 478 -17.81 -9.16 33.75
C ILE A 478 -17.42 -10.37 32.92
N VAL A 479 -18.14 -10.66 31.84
CA VAL A 479 -17.81 -11.69 30.81
C VAL A 479 -18.68 -12.94 30.82
N ARG A 480 -19.60 -12.95 29.85
CA ARG A 480 -19.82 -14.09 28.96
C ARG A 480 -19.81 -13.56 27.52
N GLY A 481 -19.01 -14.19 26.66
CA GLY A 481 -19.14 -14.09 25.20
C GLY A 481 -18.12 -13.17 24.51
N ASP A 482 -17.12 -13.79 23.91
CA ASP A 482 -16.45 -13.42 22.66
C ASP A 482 -15.79 -12.04 22.51
N LYS A 483 -15.63 -11.25 23.57
CA LYS A 483 -14.91 -9.95 23.52
C LYS A 483 -13.90 -9.79 24.64
N TYR A 484 -12.76 -10.42 24.42
CA TYR A 484 -11.47 -10.18 25.05
C TYR A 484 -10.47 -10.15 23.87
N LEU A 485 -9.40 -9.38 23.76
CA LEU A 485 -8.66 -8.55 24.69
C LEU A 485 -7.56 -7.91 23.80
N GLY A 486 -7.49 -6.58 23.76
CA GLY A 486 -6.45 -5.87 23.01
C GLY A 486 -5.50 -5.14 23.96
N PHE A 487 -4.21 -5.09 23.65
CA PHE A 487 -3.25 -4.26 24.35
C PHE A 487 -2.49 -3.39 23.36
N GLY A 488 -2.64 -2.08 23.46
CA GLY A 488 -1.95 -1.16 22.55
C GLY A 488 -2.75 0.11 22.25
N VAL A 489 -2.15 0.97 21.42
CA VAL A 489 -2.78 2.20 20.93
C VAL A 489 -4.00 1.81 20.11
N ARG A 490 -5.10 2.52 20.33
CA ARG A 490 -6.39 2.23 19.72
C ARG A 490 -6.87 3.45 18.93
N ASP A 491 -7.24 3.18 17.69
CA ASP A 491 -7.88 4.15 16.81
C ASP A 491 -9.33 3.74 16.61
N ASP A 492 -10.25 4.68 16.79
CA ASP A 492 -11.68 4.45 16.55
C ASP A 492 -12.09 5.11 15.23
N ALA A 493 -12.42 4.30 14.22
CA ALA A 493 -12.97 4.78 12.96
C ALA A 493 -14.44 4.38 12.83
N GLU A 494 -15.31 5.30 12.44
CA GLU A 494 -16.75 5.05 12.27
C GLU A 494 -17.34 5.92 11.16
N LYS A 495 -18.39 5.42 10.50
CA LYS A 495 -19.09 6.15 9.44
C LYS A 495 -20.05 7.18 10.04
N SER A 496 -20.03 8.41 9.51
CA SER A 496 -20.97 9.46 9.92
C SER A 496 -21.48 10.27 8.72
N ASN A 497 -22.21 11.36 8.98
CA ASN A 497 -22.55 12.36 7.98
C ASN A 497 -21.47 13.46 7.81
N LYS A 498 -20.41 13.43 8.62
CA LYS A 498 -19.24 14.31 8.51
C LYS A 498 -18.30 13.71 7.49
N VAL A 499 -18.27 14.28 6.29
CA VAL A 499 -17.58 13.67 5.17
C VAL A 499 -16.92 14.71 4.27
N MET A 500 -15.72 14.40 3.79
CA MET A 500 -15.02 15.18 2.78
C MET A 500 -14.96 14.41 1.46
N ASP A 501 -15.44 15.04 0.39
CA ASP A 501 -15.28 14.56 -0.97
C ASP A 501 -13.99 15.17 -1.57
N ILE A 502 -12.91 14.37 -1.61
CA ILE A 502 -11.60 14.77 -2.16
C ILE A 502 -11.70 15.17 -3.64
N ALA A 503 -12.58 14.53 -4.39
CA ALA A 503 -12.75 14.84 -5.79
C ALA A 503 -13.45 16.20 -6.00
N SER A 504 -14.14 16.72 -4.98
CA SER A 504 -14.92 17.97 -5.07
C SER A 504 -14.12 19.22 -4.67
N SER A 505 -13.16 19.12 -3.74
CA SER A 505 -12.34 20.25 -3.27
C SER A 505 -10.86 19.85 -3.12
N TYR A 506 -10.01 20.29 -4.05
CA TYR A 506 -8.59 19.97 -4.04
C TYR A 506 -7.72 21.01 -4.76
N GLU A 507 -6.45 21.07 -4.39
CA GLU A 507 -5.42 21.86 -5.06
C GLU A 507 -4.26 20.97 -5.51
N VAL A 508 -3.86 21.04 -6.79
CA VAL A 508 -2.67 20.33 -7.26
C VAL A 508 -1.45 21.21 -6.97
N VAL A 509 -0.68 20.82 -5.95
CA VAL A 509 0.47 21.60 -5.45
C VAL A 509 1.80 21.18 -6.08
N SER A 510 1.91 19.95 -6.57
CA SER A 510 3.13 19.45 -7.19
C SER A 510 2.84 18.39 -8.26
N ILE A 511 3.60 18.44 -9.35
CA ILE A 511 3.66 17.40 -10.39
C ILE A 511 5.14 17.22 -10.75
N ASP A 512 5.75 16.10 -10.41
CA ASP A 512 7.23 15.97 -10.48
C ASP A 512 7.82 16.13 -11.88
N TYR A 513 7.04 15.80 -12.91
CA TYR A 513 7.42 15.90 -14.32
C TYR A 513 6.87 17.16 -15.01
N LYS A 514 6.39 18.15 -14.23
CA LYS A 514 5.91 19.42 -14.76
C LYS A 514 6.10 20.56 -13.76
N SER A 515 6.79 21.61 -14.18
CA SER A 515 6.94 22.82 -13.36
C SER A 515 5.59 23.46 -13.03
N LEU A 516 5.38 23.74 -11.74
CA LEU A 516 4.24 24.47 -11.19
C LEU A 516 4.76 25.61 -10.30
N ALA A 517 3.99 26.71 -10.22
CA ALA A 517 4.24 27.73 -9.22
C ALA A 517 3.94 27.14 -7.83
N MET A 518 4.99 27.00 -7.03
CA MET A 518 4.91 26.38 -5.71
C MET A 518 4.49 27.41 -4.66
N GLN A 519 3.56 27.03 -3.78
CA GLN A 519 3.14 27.89 -2.67
C GLN A 519 4.29 28.01 -1.64
N PRO A 520 4.55 29.19 -1.05
CA PRO A 520 5.67 29.41 -0.12
C PRO A 520 5.70 28.42 1.05
N TRP A 521 4.55 28.15 1.68
CA TRP A 521 4.44 27.20 2.78
C TRP A 521 4.91 25.79 2.45
N LEU A 522 4.88 25.36 1.18
CA LEU A 522 5.35 24.04 0.79
C LEU A 522 6.88 23.90 0.90
N ASN A 523 7.59 25.03 0.94
CA ASN A 523 9.04 25.09 1.20
C ASN A 523 9.40 25.31 2.66
N TYR A 524 8.41 25.42 3.55
CA TYR A 524 8.69 25.55 4.97
C TYR A 524 9.35 24.27 5.49
N ILE A 525 10.52 24.44 6.11
CA ILE A 525 11.36 23.32 6.57
C ILE A 525 11.26 23.08 8.08
N GLY A 526 10.70 24.02 8.85
CA GLY A 526 10.52 23.89 10.28
C GLY A 526 9.38 22.93 10.64
N ARG A 527 9.18 22.70 11.94
CA ARG A 527 8.03 21.91 12.41
C ARG A 527 6.73 22.65 12.16
N TRP A 528 5.69 21.91 11.84
CA TRP A 528 4.34 22.46 11.73
C TRP A 528 3.66 22.60 13.10
N GLY A 529 4.11 21.86 14.12
CA GLY A 529 3.67 22.03 15.51
C GLY A 529 4.83 22.11 16.48
N PRO A 530 4.60 22.55 17.73
CA PRO A 530 5.61 22.58 18.76
C PRO A 530 6.03 21.17 19.17
N LYS A 531 7.25 21.07 19.72
CA LYS A 531 7.67 19.87 20.45
C LYS A 531 6.97 19.85 21.80
N ILE A 532 6.29 18.74 22.11
CA ILE A 532 5.58 18.57 23.38
C ILE A 532 6.33 17.57 24.25
N LEU A 533 6.65 17.98 25.47
CA LEU A 533 7.23 17.11 26.49
C LEU A 533 6.21 16.92 27.59
N TYR A 534 5.75 15.68 27.76
CA TYR A 534 4.82 15.34 28.83
C TYR A 534 5.59 15.02 30.13
N ASP A 535 5.05 15.46 31.27
CA ASP A 535 5.40 14.84 32.55
C ASP A 535 4.66 13.49 32.61
N PHE A 536 5.28 12.50 31.97
CA PHE A 536 4.66 11.21 31.74
C PHE A 536 4.19 10.53 33.02
N THR A 537 4.96 10.64 34.10
CA THR A 537 4.59 10.08 35.40
C THR A 537 3.30 10.72 35.90
N LYS A 538 3.18 12.05 35.79
CA LYS A 538 1.99 12.78 36.21
C LYS A 538 0.77 12.45 35.34
N GLU A 539 0.93 12.38 34.02
CA GLU A 539 -0.19 12.08 33.12
C GLU A 539 -0.65 10.62 33.26
N ILE A 540 0.27 9.66 33.39
CA ILE A 540 -0.07 8.27 33.74
C ILE A 540 -0.86 8.20 35.04
N LEU A 541 -0.39 8.87 36.10
CA LEU A 541 -1.04 8.77 37.40
C LEU A 541 -2.47 9.33 37.34
N LYS A 542 -2.69 10.45 36.64
CA LYS A 542 -4.03 10.99 36.41
C LYS A 542 -4.94 10.02 35.65
N ILE A 543 -4.40 9.29 34.68
CA ILE A 543 -5.13 8.28 33.91
C ILE A 543 -5.45 7.08 34.82
N ALA A 544 -4.44 6.57 35.54
CA ALA A 544 -4.57 5.43 36.44
C ALA A 544 -5.57 5.70 37.57
N ASP A 545 -5.62 6.93 38.10
CA ASP A 545 -6.56 7.31 39.16
C ASP A 545 -8.03 7.18 38.76
N LYS A 546 -8.34 7.23 37.46
CA LYS A 546 -9.69 7.03 36.92
C LYS A 546 -10.06 5.55 36.74
N LEU A 547 -9.11 4.64 36.88
CA LEU A 547 -9.33 3.20 36.72
C LEU A 547 -9.77 2.55 38.03
N PRO A 548 -10.51 1.43 37.98
CA PRO A 548 -10.81 0.63 39.15
C PRO A 548 -9.53 0.24 39.91
N GLU A 549 -9.57 0.26 41.26
CA GLU A 549 -8.39 0.06 42.12
C GLU A 549 -7.64 -1.25 41.82
N ASN A 550 -8.39 -2.31 41.48
CA ASN A 550 -7.84 -3.60 41.10
C ASN A 550 -7.07 -3.58 39.76
N VAL A 551 -7.33 -2.61 38.88
CA VAL A 551 -6.72 -2.49 37.53
C VAL A 551 -5.56 -1.49 37.50
N LYS A 552 -5.43 -0.62 38.51
CA LYS A 552 -4.43 0.47 38.54
C LYS A 552 -3.00 -0.01 38.41
N GLU A 553 -2.58 -0.98 39.22
CA GLU A 553 -1.20 -1.49 39.18
C GLU A 553 -0.85 -2.08 37.81
N VAL A 554 -1.82 -2.74 37.17
CA VAL A 554 -1.68 -3.38 35.86
C VAL A 554 -1.57 -2.30 34.77
N ALA A 555 -2.41 -1.27 34.82
CA ALA A 555 -2.37 -0.15 33.88
C ALA A 555 -1.05 0.62 33.95
N ILE A 556 -0.56 0.95 35.16
CA ILE A 556 0.72 1.65 35.34
C ILE A 556 1.88 0.85 34.75
N LYS A 557 1.90 -0.48 34.95
CA LYS A 557 2.93 -1.36 34.36
C LYS A 557 2.95 -1.29 32.83
N ILE A 558 1.79 -1.26 32.17
CA ILE A 558 1.71 -1.18 30.70
C ILE A 558 2.03 0.22 30.19
N LEU A 559 1.48 1.24 30.84
CA LEU A 559 1.72 2.63 30.46
C LEU A 559 3.23 2.91 30.49
N ASN A 560 3.96 2.43 31.51
CA ASN A 560 5.43 2.52 31.56
C ASN A 560 6.18 1.72 30.47
N LYS A 561 5.52 0.79 29.79
CA LYS A 561 6.07 0.01 28.66
C LYS A 561 5.68 0.61 27.31
N LEU A 562 4.85 1.64 27.27
CA LEU A 562 4.47 2.28 26.03
C LEU A 562 5.68 2.84 25.28
N PRO A 563 5.62 2.92 23.95
CA PRO A 563 6.73 3.40 23.14
C PRO A 563 7.15 4.83 23.54
N PRO A 564 8.46 5.17 23.49
CA PRO A 564 8.97 6.51 23.75
C PRO A 564 8.29 7.62 22.95
N GLU A 565 7.74 7.29 21.79
CA GLU A 565 6.98 8.18 20.91
C GLU A 565 5.70 8.73 21.55
N LEU A 566 5.17 8.06 22.59
CA LEU A 566 4.07 8.56 23.43
C LEU A 566 4.57 9.34 24.66
N LEU A 567 5.88 9.37 24.92
CA LEU A 567 6.50 10.08 26.06
C LEU A 567 6.80 11.55 25.74
N GLY A 568 6.78 11.91 24.46
CA GLY A 568 7.02 13.25 23.95
C GLY A 568 7.02 13.25 22.43
N GLU A 569 6.65 14.37 21.84
CA GLU A 569 6.36 14.48 20.43
C GLU A 569 7.25 15.54 19.79
N GLU A 570 8.00 15.17 18.75
CA GLU A 570 8.95 16.06 18.05
C GLU A 570 8.27 17.17 17.22
N GLY A 571 6.94 17.30 17.27
CA GLY A 571 6.15 18.19 16.42
C GLY A 571 6.02 17.66 14.97
N PRO A 572 4.84 17.79 14.33
CA PRO A 572 4.66 17.36 12.95
C PRO A 572 5.60 18.06 11.97
N THR A 573 5.92 17.39 10.86
CA THR A 573 6.67 17.97 9.73
C THR A 573 5.78 18.11 8.50
N GLY A 574 6.12 19.07 7.64
CA GLY A 574 5.36 19.33 6.42
C GLY A 574 5.53 18.25 5.37
N PRO A 575 4.65 18.21 4.34
CA PRO A 575 4.66 17.19 3.30
C PRO A 575 6.03 16.99 2.63
N LYS A 576 6.74 18.08 2.33
CA LYS A 576 8.05 18.04 1.63
C LYS A 576 9.19 17.47 2.47
N MET A 577 9.01 17.42 3.78
CA MET A 577 9.98 16.84 4.71
C MET A 577 9.76 15.34 4.94
N ARG A 578 8.66 14.78 4.42
CA ARG A 578 8.37 13.34 4.48
C ARG A 578 9.17 12.61 3.39
N GLU A 579 9.70 11.43 3.72
CA GLU A 579 10.52 10.63 2.79
C GLU A 579 9.79 10.29 1.48
N ASN A 580 8.47 10.05 1.57
CA ASN A 580 7.61 9.72 0.44
C ASN A 580 7.38 10.89 -0.52
N TRP A 581 7.82 12.12 -0.19
CA TRP A 581 7.75 13.23 -1.13
C TRP A 581 8.63 12.96 -2.35
N PHE A 582 9.88 12.52 -2.15
CA PHE A 582 10.82 12.29 -3.26
C PHE A 582 10.98 10.80 -3.64
N GLY A 583 10.57 9.87 -2.79
CA GLY A 583 10.66 8.42 -3.02
C GLY A 583 9.31 7.73 -3.06
N ASP A 584 9.26 6.45 -3.46
CA ASP A 584 8.02 5.65 -3.39
C ASP A 584 7.55 5.48 -1.93
N GLU A 585 6.25 5.32 -1.72
CA GLU A 585 5.70 5.00 -0.39
C GLU A 585 6.32 3.71 0.17
N ARG A 586 6.76 3.77 1.43
CA ARG A 586 7.29 2.62 2.16
C ARG A 586 6.20 1.98 3.03
N VAL A 587 6.32 0.68 3.27
CA VAL A 587 5.46 -0.11 4.17
C VAL A 587 6.03 -0.15 5.57
#